data_AF-A0A0L0FA55-F1
#
_entry.id   AF-A0A0L0FA55-F1
#
_cell.length_a   1.000
_cell.length_b   1.000
_cell.length_c   1.000
_cell.angle_alpha   90.00
_cell.angle_beta   90.00
_cell.angle_gamma   90.00
#
_symmetry.space_group_name_H-M   'P 1'
#
loop_
_entity.id
_entity.type
_entity.pdbx_description
1 polymer ?
#
loop_
_entity_poly.entity_id
_entity_poly.type
_entity_poly.pdbx_seq_one_letter_code
_entity_poly.pdbx_strand_id
1 'polypeptide(L)' 'MDNNTSNASASVSDAVAQLLQDTQLAAGKDEKIKSLNQVKELLLNREPKLLSNFLPEIVQFQTDLVADVRKWLIVFLEAT' A
#
# COMPACT_ATOMS: atom_id res chain seq x y z
N MET A 1 18.76 23.21 -11.99
CA MET A 1 17.33 22.94 -11.79
C MET A 1 17.16 21.44 -11.66
N ASP A 2 17.27 20.98 -10.42
CA ASP A 2 16.58 19.85 -9.76
C ASP A 2 16.55 18.48 -10.47
N ASN A 3 17.65 17.73 -10.36
CA ASN A 3 17.74 16.32 -10.81
C ASN A 3 17.70 15.30 -9.65
N ASN A 4 17.27 15.73 -8.44
CA ASN A 4 17.30 14.89 -7.22
C ASN A 4 15.91 14.42 -6.74
N THR A 5 14.82 14.97 -7.29
CA THR A 5 13.46 14.62 -6.85
C THR A 5 12.95 13.31 -7.46
N SER A 6 13.48 12.92 -8.63
CA SER A 6 13.03 11.76 -9.41
C SER A 6 13.43 10.40 -8.82
N ASN A 7 14.47 10.35 -7.96
CA ASN A 7 14.99 9.10 -7.41
C ASN A 7 14.28 8.67 -6.11
N ALA A 8 13.82 9.64 -5.31
CA ALA A 8 13.12 9.37 -4.07
C ALA A 8 11.70 8.84 -4.33
N SER A 9 10.95 9.45 -5.24
CA SER A 9 9.58 9.01 -5.59
C SER A 9 9.58 7.64 -6.30
N ALA A 10 10.59 7.37 -7.13
CA ALA A 10 10.80 6.04 -7.74
C ALA A 10 11.01 4.98 -6.64
N SER A 11 11.86 5.27 -5.65
CA SER A 11 12.09 4.35 -4.53
C SER A 11 10.85 4.08 -3.67
N VAL A 12 9.98 5.09 -3.49
CA VAL A 12 8.73 4.89 -2.71
C VAL A 12 7.72 4.10 -3.52
N SER A 13 7.59 4.38 -4.82
CA SER A 13 6.74 3.60 -5.73
C SER A 13 7.14 2.14 -5.74
N ASP A 14 8.44 1.85 -5.89
CA ASP A 14 8.98 0.47 -5.87
C ASP A 14 8.73 -0.22 -4.52
N ALA A 15 8.91 0.51 -3.41
CA ALA A 15 8.65 -0.02 -2.08
C ALA A 15 7.17 -0.37 -1.86
N VAL A 16 6.25 0.48 -2.34
CA VAL A 16 4.80 0.21 -2.25
C VAL A 16 4.44 -1.00 -3.10
N ALA A 17 4.94 -1.09 -4.34
CA ALA A 17 4.70 -2.22 -5.21
C ALA A 17 5.19 -3.54 -4.59
N GLN A 18 6.40 -3.55 -4.02
CA GLN A 18 6.95 -4.71 -3.34
C GLN A 18 6.11 -5.10 -2.12
N LEU A 19 5.71 -4.14 -1.28
CA LEU A 19 4.88 -4.42 -0.11
C LEU A 19 3.51 -5.00 -0.48
N LEU A 20 2.88 -4.51 -1.55
CA LEU A 20 1.60 -5.04 -2.03
C LEU A 20 1.77 -6.48 -2.51
N GLN A 21 2.85 -6.76 -3.26
CA GLN A 21 3.15 -8.11 -3.73
C GLN A 21 3.45 -9.08 -2.57
N ASP A 22 4.28 -8.66 -1.61
CA ASP A 22 4.58 -9.44 -0.41
C ASP A 22 3.31 -9.74 0.40
N THR A 23 2.40 -8.76 0.49
CA THR A 23 1.10 -8.94 1.18
C THR A 23 0.23 -9.98 0.48
N GLN A 24 0.22 -10.04 -0.86
CA GLN A 24 -0.55 -11.05 -1.59
C GLN A 24 0.02 -12.46 -1.38
N LEU A 25 1.34 -12.59 -1.26
CA LEU A 25 2.03 -13.87 -1.07
C LEU A 25 2.06 -14.35 0.39
N ALA A 26 1.95 -13.43 1.35
CA ALA A 26 1.94 -13.75 2.77
C ALA A 26 0.75 -14.64 3.14
N ALA A 27 0.98 -15.67 3.95
CA ALA A 27 -0.08 -16.54 4.47
C ALA A 27 -0.60 -16.06 5.85
N GLY A 28 0.22 -15.30 6.59
CA GLY A 28 -0.06 -14.87 7.94
C GLY A 28 -0.86 -13.56 7.99
N LYS A 29 -1.96 -13.56 8.75
CA LYS A 29 -2.75 -12.35 9.02
C LYS A 29 -1.89 -11.16 9.46
N ASP A 30 -1.06 -11.36 10.48
CA ASP A 30 -0.31 -10.26 11.10
C ASP A 30 0.75 -9.67 10.16
N GLU A 31 1.34 -10.51 9.31
CA GLU A 31 2.28 -10.09 8.28
C GLU A 31 1.58 -9.23 7.21
N LYS A 32 0.42 -9.69 6.71
CA LYS A 32 -0.39 -8.91 5.76
C LYS A 32 -0.76 -7.55 6.32
N ILE A 33 -1.28 -7.51 7.55
CA ILE A 33 -1.71 -6.26 8.19
C ILE A 33 -0.52 -5.33 8.43
N LYS A 34 0.64 -5.86 8.82
CA LYS A 34 1.87 -5.07 8.96
C LYS A 34 2.27 -4.41 7.64
N SER A 35 2.30 -5.18 6.55
CA SER A 35 2.66 -4.66 5.22
C SER A 35 1.66 -3.62 4.72
N LEU A 36 0.36 -3.86 4.89
CA LEU A 36 -0.69 -2.90 4.52
C LEU A 36 -0.61 -1.59 5.31
N ASN A 37 -0.33 -1.66 6.61
CA ASN A 37 -0.08 -0.45 7.41
C ASN A 37 1.12 0.35 6.90
N GLN A 38 2.17 -0.32 6.44
CA GLN A 38 3.33 0.34 5.85
C GLN A 38 3.01 0.98 4.50
N VAL A 39 2.20 0.31 3.66
CA VAL A 39 1.67 0.90 2.42
C VAL A 39 0.87 2.16 2.72
N LYS A 40 -0.03 2.13 3.72
CA LYS A 40 -0.80 3.30 4.14
C LYS A 40 0.10 4.46 4.57
N GLU A 41 1.12 4.20 5.36
CA GLU A 41 2.04 5.26 5.80
C GLU A 41 2.73 5.92 4.60
N LEU A 42 3.22 5.11 3.66
CA LEU A 42 3.87 5.62 2.45
C LEU A 42 2.91 6.43 1.58
N LEU A 43 1.67 5.95 1.39
CA LEU A 43 0.70 6.56 0.48
C LEU A 43 -0.12 7.70 1.09
N LEU A 44 -0.25 7.81 2.42
CA LEU A 44 -1.01 8.90 3.03
C LEU A 44 -0.13 10.00 3.62
N ASN A 45 1.07 9.64 4.11
CA ASN A 45 1.93 10.60 4.81
C ASN A 45 3.17 10.98 4.01
N ARG A 46 3.75 10.05 3.23
CA ARG A 46 5.03 10.30 2.55
C ARG A 46 4.87 10.80 1.12
N GLU A 47 4.16 10.07 0.28
CA GLU A 47 3.98 10.38 -1.15
C GLU A 47 2.50 10.26 -1.58
N PRO A 48 1.60 11.18 -1.11
CA PRO A 48 0.16 11.09 -1.38
C PRO A 48 -0.23 11.08 -2.86
N LYS A 49 0.62 11.65 -3.71
CA LYS A 49 0.42 11.69 -5.16
C LYS A 49 0.44 10.30 -5.80
N LEU A 50 1.04 9.31 -5.14
CA LEU A 50 1.09 7.93 -5.64
C LEU A 50 -0.19 7.15 -5.33
N LEU A 51 -1.05 7.63 -4.42
CA LEU A 51 -2.27 6.93 -4.01
C LEU A 51 -3.12 6.53 -5.22
N SER A 52 -3.40 7.48 -6.12
CA SER A 52 -4.21 7.22 -7.33
C SER A 52 -3.63 6.14 -8.24
N ASN A 53 -2.31 5.96 -8.22
CA ASN A 53 -1.62 4.97 -9.05
C ASN A 53 -1.75 3.55 -8.47
N PHE A 54 -1.89 3.41 -7.15
CA PHE A 54 -1.95 2.12 -6.45
C PHE A 54 -3.35 1.75 -5.94
N LEU A 55 -4.33 2.64 -6.04
CA LEU A 55 -5.73 2.36 -5.67
C LEU A 55 -6.27 1.08 -6.33
N PRO A 56 -6.05 0.82 -7.64
CA PRO A 56 -6.53 -0.42 -8.27
C PRO A 56 -6.01 -1.68 -7.60
N GLU A 57 -4.73 -1.71 -7.23
CA GLU A 57 -4.06 -2.82 -6.56
C GLU A 57 -4.53 -2.97 -5.12
N ILE A 58 -4.75 -1.85 -4.42
CA ILE A 58 -5.26 -1.87 -3.04
C ILE A 58 -6.70 -2.40 -3.00
N VAL A 59 -7.55 -2.03 -3.94
CA VAL A 59 -8.95 -2.49 -4.00
C VAL A 59 -9.04 -4.00 -4.25
N GLN A 60 -8.02 -4.64 -4.85
CA GLN A 60 -8.01 -6.10 -5.02
C GLN A 60 -8.07 -6.85 -3.69
N PHE A 61 -7.64 -6.25 -2.57
CA PHE A 61 -7.75 -6.86 -1.24
C PHE A 61 -9.20 -7.02 -0.75
N GLN A 62 -10.21 -6.50 -1.46
CA GLN A 62 -11.62 -6.74 -1.14
C GLN A 62 -11.99 -8.23 -1.18
N THR A 63 -11.26 -9.04 -1.96
CA THR A 63 -11.47 -10.49 -2.07
C THR A 63 -10.47 -11.31 -1.25
N ASP A 64 -9.62 -10.68 -0.41
CA ASP A 64 -8.65 -11.40 0.41
C ASP A 64 -9.36 -12.36 1.36
N LEU A 65 -8.79 -13.56 1.55
CA LEU A 65 -9.34 -14.59 2.43
C LEU A 65 -9.33 -14.15 3.91
N VAL A 66 -8.36 -13.34 4.30
CA VAL A 66 -8.18 -12.86 5.67
C VAL A 66 -9.19 -11.74 5.95
N ALA A 67 -10.16 -12.01 6.83
CA ALA A 67 -11.23 -11.05 7.15
C ALA A 67 -10.70 -9.69 7.67
N ASP A 68 -9.59 -9.69 8.42
CA ASP A 68 -9.01 -8.46 8.94
C ASP A 68 -8.36 -7.61 7.84
N VAL A 69 -7.88 -8.21 6.75
CA VAL A 69 -7.41 -7.48 5.55
C VAL A 69 -8.57 -6.76 4.88
N ARG A 70 -9.72 -7.43 4.74
CA ARG A 70 -10.94 -6.80 4.21
C ARG A 70 -11.44 -5.67 5.09
N LYS A 71 -11.43 -5.83 6.42
CA LYS A 71 -11.77 -4.74 7.36
C LYS A 71 -10.78 -3.58 7.26
N TRP A 72 -9.50 -3.88 7.14
CA TRP A 72 -8.46 -2.87 6.95
C TRP A 72 -8.71 -2.05 5.70
N LEU A 73 -9.09 -2.68 4.58
CA LEU A 73 -9.39 -1.98 3.33
C LEU A 73 -10.53 -0.98 3.49
N ILE A 74 -11.60 -1.33 4.22
CA ILE A 74 -12.71 -0.42 4.49
C ILE A 74 -12.21 0.81 5.25
N VAL A 75 -11.49 0.60 6.35
CA VAL A 75 -10.93 1.70 7.17
C VAL A 75 -9.94 2.55 6.36
N PHE A 76 -9.19 1.93 5.45
CA PHE A 76 -8.28 2.64 4.56
C PHE A 76 -9.06 3.57 3.61
N LEU A 77 -10.08 3.06 2.91
CA LEU A 77 -10.88 3.84 1.96
C LEU A 77 -11.68 4.97 2.63
N GLU A 78 -12.09 4.81 3.89
CA GLU A 78 -12.74 5.89 4.66
C GLU A 78 -11.77 7.02 5.03
N ALA A 79 -10.47 6.74 5.10
CA ALA A 79 -9.44 7.70 5.48
C ALA A 79 -8.81 8.45 4.29
N THR A 80 -9.20 8.12 3.06
CA THR A 80 -8.66 8.70 1.81
C THR A 80 -9.66 9.57 1.07
#